data_AF-A0A367LU29-F1
#
_entry.id   AF-A0A367LU29-F1
#
_cell.length_a   1.000
_cell.length_b   1.000
_cell.length_c   1.000
_cell.angle_alpha   90.00
_cell.angle_beta   90.00
_cell.angle_gamma   90.00
#
_symmetry.space_group_name_H-M   'P 1'
#
loop_
_entity.id
_entity.type
_entity.pdbx_description
1 polymer ?
#
loop_
_entity_poly.entity_id
_entity_poly.type
_entity_poly.pdbx_seq_one_letter_code
_entity_poly.pdbx_strand_id
1 'polypeptide(L)'
;FGTTLVCGFAHLHGYPIAILANNGILFAEAAQKGAHFIELACQRGIPLLFLQNITGFMVGQKYEAGGIAKHGAKLVTAVACARVPKFT
;
A
#
# COMPACT_ATOMS: atom_id res chain seq x y z
N PHE A 1 11.76 -6.54 -0.64
CA PHE A 1 10.85 -6.25 -1.77
C PHE A 1 10.10 -4.95 -1.49
N GLY A 2 10.04 -4.03 -2.47
CA GLY A 2 9.30 -2.75 -2.35
C GLY A 2 9.61 -1.98 -1.06
N THR A 3 10.85 -1.54 -0.87
CA THR A 3 11.32 -0.95 0.41
C THR A 3 10.80 0.47 0.66
N THR A 4 10.35 1.17 -0.37
CA THR A 4 9.79 2.53 -0.27
C THR A 4 8.35 2.58 0.23
N LEU A 5 7.71 1.41 0.41
CA LEU A 5 6.44 1.27 1.12
C LEU A 5 6.63 0.26 2.25
N VAL A 6 6.58 0.74 3.48
CA VAL A 6 6.63 -0.10 4.68
C VAL A 6 5.23 -0.65 4.92
N CYS A 7 5.11 -1.97 5.07
CA CYS A 7 3.86 -2.64 5.39
C CYS A 7 4.11 -3.54 6.60
N GLY A 8 3.27 -3.46 7.63
CA GLY A 8 3.44 -4.25 8.85
C GLY A 8 2.16 -4.36 9.65
N PHE A 9 2.01 -5.48 10.35
CA PHE A 9 0.94 -5.66 11.33
C PHE A 9 1.44 -5.23 12.71
N ALA A 10 0.58 -4.53 13.46
CA ALA A 10 0.88 -4.05 14.80
C ALA A 10 -0.39 -4.08 15.66
N HIS A 11 -0.24 -3.67 16.92
CA HIS A 11 -1.37 -3.41 17.81
C HIS A 11 -1.30 -1.96 18.29
N LEU A 12 -2.44 -1.28 18.28
CA LEU A 12 -2.60 0.07 18.80
C LEU A 12 -3.71 0.04 19.84
N HIS A 13 -3.39 0.36 21.09
CA HIS A 13 -4.32 0.23 22.24
C HIS A 13 -5.00 -1.16 22.32
N GLY A 14 -4.29 -2.23 21.93
CA GLY A 14 -4.82 -3.59 21.91
C GLY A 14 -5.62 -3.97 20.66
N TYR A 15 -5.95 -3.01 19.78
CA TYR A 15 -6.60 -3.29 18.50
C TYR A 15 -5.56 -3.70 17.45
N PRO A 16 -5.78 -4.79 16.70
CA PRO A 16 -4.90 -5.15 15.58
C PRO A 16 -5.03 -4.10 14.49
N ILE A 17 -3.91 -3.66 13.94
CA ILE A 17 -3.87 -2.71 12.83
C ILE A 17 -2.88 -3.16 11.76
N ALA A 18 -3.18 -2.81 10.51
CA ALA A 18 -2.33 -3.03 9.35
C ALA A 18 -1.81 -1.67 8.88
N ILE A 19 -0.52 -1.41 9.10
CA ILE A 19 0.13 -0.13 8.82
C ILE A 19 0.72 -0.16 7.41
N LEU A 20 0.42 0.87 6.62
CA LEU A 20 1.07 1.18 5.34
C LEU A 20 1.71 2.56 5.45
N ALA A 21 3.04 2.63 5.42
CA ALA A 21 3.78 3.88 5.57
C ALA A 21 4.69 4.12 4.37
N ASN A 22 4.60 5.31 3.78
CA ASN A 22 5.48 5.70 2.69
C ASN A 22 6.87 6.11 3.21
N ASN A 23 7.91 5.58 2.59
CA ASN A 23 9.31 5.92 2.86
C ASN A 23 10.03 6.23 1.54
N GLY A 24 9.49 7.20 0.80
CA GLY A 24 10.00 7.63 -0.51
C GLY A 24 9.02 7.40 -1.66
N ILE A 25 9.57 7.35 -2.87
CA ILE A 25 8.82 7.25 -4.14
C ILE A 25 8.20 5.86 -4.29
N LEU A 26 6.97 5.78 -4.79
CA LEU A 26 6.34 4.50 -5.10
C LEU A 26 6.86 3.93 -6.43
N PHE A 27 7.43 2.73 -6.36
CA PHE A 27 7.77 1.88 -7.50
C PHE A 27 6.70 0.79 -7.72
N ALA A 28 6.77 0.11 -8.85
CA ALA A 28 5.85 -0.98 -9.20
C ALA A 28 5.81 -2.08 -8.13
N GLU A 29 6.96 -2.46 -7.59
CA GLU A 29 7.12 -3.47 -6.54
C GLU A 29 6.47 -3.03 -5.23
N ALA A 30 6.61 -1.75 -4.88
CA ALA A 30 5.97 -1.18 -3.71
C ALA A 30 4.44 -1.18 -3.84
N ALA A 31 3.92 -0.84 -5.02
CA ALA A 31 2.48 -0.88 -5.30
C ALA A 31 1.92 -2.32 -5.26
N GLN A 32 2.63 -3.29 -5.82
CA GLN A 32 2.25 -4.71 -5.73
C GLN A 32 2.23 -5.21 -4.27
N LYS A 33 3.28 -4.87 -3.50
CA LYS A 33 3.37 -5.20 -2.07
C LYS A 33 2.19 -4.63 -1.29
N GLY A 34 1.88 -3.35 -1.50
CA GLY A 34 0.77 -2.67 -0.82
C GLY A 34 -0.58 -3.28 -1.16
N ALA A 35 -0.84 -3.55 -2.44
CA ALA A 35 -2.09 -4.18 -2.88
C ALA A 35 -2.31 -5.54 -2.20
N HIS A 36 -1.29 -6.40 -2.24
CA HIS A 36 -1.35 -7.73 -1.62
C HIS A 36 -1.52 -7.64 -0.09
N PHE A 37 -0.84 -6.68 0.55
CA PHE A 37 -0.96 -6.48 2.00
C PHE A 37 -2.37 -6.01 2.42
N ILE A 38 -2.99 -5.12 1.64
CA ILE A 38 -4.37 -4.68 1.86
C ILE A 38 -5.35 -5.84 1.73
N GLU A 39 -5.17 -6.70 0.72
CA GLU A 39 -6.00 -7.89 0.54
C GLU A 39 -5.89 -8.84 1.75
N LEU A 40 -4.67 -9.09 2.24
CA LEU A 40 -4.42 -9.86 3.46
C LEU A 40 -5.11 -9.25 4.69
N ALA A 41 -4.99 -7.94 4.89
CA ALA A 41 -5.64 -7.25 6.00
C ALA A 41 -7.17 -7.33 5.91
N CYS A 42 -7.73 -7.20 4.70
CA CYS A 42 -9.16 -7.35 4.44
C CYS A 42 -9.65 -8.77 4.74
N GLN A 43 -8.92 -9.80 4.32
CA GLN A 43 -9.27 -11.20 4.61
C GLN A 43 -9.23 -11.50 6.11
N ARG A 44 -8.34 -10.83 6.85
CA ARG A 44 -8.20 -10.98 8.31
C ARG A 44 -9.11 -10.04 9.12
N GLY A 45 -9.88 -9.17 8.48
CA GLY A 45 -10.71 -8.17 9.16
C GLY A 45 -9.92 -7.11 9.95
N ILE A 46 -8.67 -6.85 9.58
CA ILE A 46 -7.78 -5.91 10.29
C ILE A 46 -7.94 -4.50 9.69
N PRO A 47 -8.24 -3.47 10.50
CA PRO A 47 -8.25 -2.07 10.08
C PRO A 47 -6.91 -1.61 9.46
N LEU A 48 -6.99 -0.75 8.44
CA LEU A 48 -5.85 -0.17 7.75
C LEU A 48 -5.51 1.20 8.32
N LEU A 49 -4.23 1.44 8.59
CA LEU A 49 -3.66 2.74 8.94
C LEU A 49 -2.65 3.16 7.88
N PHE A 50 -2.92 4.24 7.18
CA PHE A 50 -2.05 4.84 6.19
C PHE A 50 -1.25 5.96 6.83
N LEU A 51 0.08 5.93 6.72
CA LEU A 51 0.96 7.03 7.10
C LEU A 51 1.50 7.66 5.82
N GLN A 52 0.82 8.72 5.38
CA GLN A 52 1.11 9.36 4.11
C GLN A 52 2.28 10.32 4.22
N ASN A 53 3.39 9.92 3.64
CA ASN A 53 4.57 10.76 3.37
C ASN A 53 5.03 10.51 1.93
N ILE A 54 4.17 10.89 0.98
CA ILE A 54 4.35 10.53 -0.42
C ILE A 54 4.65 11.75 -1.29
N THR A 55 5.66 11.60 -2.15
CA THR A 55 6.02 12.56 -3.20
C THR A 55 5.41 12.20 -4.56
N GLY A 56 5.02 10.93 -4.77
CA GLY A 56 4.35 10.44 -5.98
C GLY A 56 4.86 9.06 -6.44
N PHE A 57 4.52 8.71 -7.67
CA PHE A 57 5.06 7.54 -8.38
C PHE A 57 6.33 7.90 -9.14
N MET A 58 7.20 6.91 -9.35
CA MET A 58 8.40 7.09 -10.18
C MET A 58 8.02 7.33 -11.64
N VAL A 59 8.54 8.39 -12.25
CA VAL A 59 8.32 8.71 -13.67
C VAL A 59 9.51 8.28 -14.52
N GLY A 60 9.25 7.81 -15.74
CA GLY A 60 10.28 7.50 -16.73
C GLY A 60 9.89 6.37 -17.67
N GLN A 61 10.34 6.44 -18.94
CA GLN A 61 9.93 5.52 -20.01
C GLN A 61 10.10 4.03 -19.65
N LYS A 62 11.18 3.67 -18.95
CA LYS A 62 11.43 2.30 -18.50
C LYS A 62 10.43 1.83 -17.44
N TYR A 63 10.00 2.70 -16.54
CA TYR A 63 9.04 2.39 -15.47
C TYR A 63 7.60 2.38 -15.99
N GLU A 64 7.29 3.25 -16.95
CA GLU A 64 6.02 3.23 -17.69
C GLU A 64 5.87 1.93 -18.48
N ALA A 65 6.88 1.55 -19.26
CA ALA A 65 6.92 0.28 -19.98
C ALA A 65 6.89 -0.94 -19.03
N GLY A 66 7.47 -0.79 -17.83
CA GLY A 66 7.38 -1.76 -16.75
C GLY A 66 6.01 -1.86 -16.07
N GLY A 67 5.02 -1.07 -16.51
CA GLY A 67 3.65 -1.17 -16.03
C GLY A 67 3.40 -0.50 -14.68
N ILE A 68 4.16 0.53 -14.32
CA ILE A 68 3.97 1.26 -13.05
C ILE A 68 2.54 1.78 -12.90
N ALA A 69 1.92 2.26 -13.98
CA ALA A 69 0.53 2.68 -13.99
C ALA A 69 -0.44 1.54 -13.63
N LYS A 70 -0.23 0.34 -14.19
CA LYS A 70 -1.05 -0.85 -13.89
C LYS A 70 -0.87 -1.31 -12.44
N HIS A 71 0.35 -1.26 -11.92
CA HIS A 71 0.62 -1.64 -10.54
C HIS A 71 0.09 -0.60 -9.54
N GLY A 72 0.21 0.69 -9.85
CA GLY A 72 -0.44 1.77 -9.11
C GLY A 72 -1.95 1.63 -9.10
N ALA A 73 -2.56 1.33 -10.25
CA ALA A 73 -4.02 1.10 -10.35
C ALA A 73 -4.49 -0.05 -9.46
N LYS A 74 -3.74 -1.16 -9.40
CA LYS A 74 -4.05 -2.28 -8.48
C LYS A 74 -4.06 -1.85 -7.02
N LEU A 75 -3.09 -1.04 -6.60
CA LEU A 75 -3.04 -0.50 -5.24
C LEU A 75 -4.27 0.38 -4.97
N VAL A 76 -4.62 1.27 -5.90
CA VAL A 76 -5.81 2.12 -5.78
C VAL A 76 -7.08 1.28 -5.67
N THR A 77 -7.24 0.25 -6.52
CA THR A 77 -8.36 -0.67 -6.45
C THR A 77 -8.42 -1.40 -5.10
N ALA A 78 -7.28 -1.88 -4.59
CA ALA A 78 -7.24 -2.55 -3.29
C ALA A 78 -7.68 -1.61 -2.15
N VAL A 79 -7.21 -0.36 -2.14
CA VAL A 79 -7.63 0.65 -1.15
C VAL A 79 -9.12 0.98 -1.28
N ALA A 80 -9.60 1.19 -2.51
CA ALA A 80 -10.99 1.58 -2.78
C ALA A 80 -11.99 0.46 -2.44
N CYS A 81 -11.63 -0.79 -2.73
CA CYS A 81 -12.49 -1.95 -2.51
C CYS A 81 -12.31 -2.60 -1.12
N ALA A 82 -11.36 -2.12 -0.31
CA ALA A 82 -11.13 -2.65 1.04
C ALA A 82 -12.37 -2.43 1.93
N ARG A 83 -12.91 -3.53 2.49
CA ARG A 83 -14.12 -3.52 3.34
C ARG A 83 -13.84 -3.28 4.83
N VAL A 84 -12.56 -3.16 5.20
CA VAL A 84 -12.14 -2.83 6.57
C VAL A 84 -12.10 -1.31 6.78
N PRO A 85 -12.17 -0.84 8.05
CA PRO A 85 -11.96 0.57 8.37
C PRO A 85 -10.59 1.05 7.87
N LYS A 86 -10.55 2.30 7.39
CA LYS A 86 -9.35 2.93 6.83
C LYS A 86 -9.13 4.26 7.55
N PHE A 87 -7.94 4.44 8.10
CA PHE A 87 -7.47 5.67 8.74
C PHE A 87 -6.25 6.18 8.00
N THR A 88 -6.12 7.49 7.86
CA THR A 88 -5.01 8.15 7.15
C THR A 88 -4.45 9.25 8.03
#